data_AF-A0A1V5ZQM0-F1
#
_entry.id   AF-A0A1V5ZQM0-F1
#
_cell.length_a   1.000
_cell.length_b   1.000
_cell.length_c   1.000
_cell.angle_alpha   90.00
_cell.angle_beta   90.00
_cell.angle_gamma   90.00
#
_symmetry.space_group_name_H-M   'P 1'
#
loop_
_entity.id
_entity.type
_entity.pdbx_description
1 polymer ?
#
loop_
_entity_poly.entity_id
_entity_poly.type
_entity_poly.pdbx_seq_one_letter_code
_entity_poly.pdbx_strand_id
1 'polypeptide(L)'
;MPQENKFAELLQKILDETKIERIRISSLGPEFLNEQFFEIIKDQRFLPHFHISIQSFSDKVLKLMNRNYNKDLLDDVINKLKNLDRPDKEQISI
;
A
#
# COMPACT_ATOMS: atom_id res chain seq x y z
N MET A 1 -6.48 4.32 21.35
CA MET A 1 -7.27 4.64 20.15
C MET A 1 -6.45 4.21 18.96
N PRO A 2 -6.92 3.33 18.06
CA PRO A 2 -6.24 3.17 16.78
C PRO A 2 -6.24 4.54 16.11
N GLN A 3 -5.07 5.09 15.81
CA GLN A 3 -4.98 6.37 15.14
C GLN A 3 -5.61 6.20 13.75
N GLU A 4 -6.49 7.13 13.40
CA GLU A 4 -7.05 7.22 12.05
C GLU A 4 -5.90 7.36 11.05
N ASN A 5 -5.84 6.42 10.10
CA ASN A 5 -4.80 6.39 9.09
C ASN A 5 -5.08 7.45 8.02
N LYS A 6 -4.26 8.50 7.98
CA LYS A 6 -4.35 9.62 7.01
C LYS A 6 -3.35 9.53 5.87
N PHE A 7 -2.73 8.38 5.66
CA PHE A 7 -1.68 8.23 4.65
C PHE A 7 -2.23 8.48 3.23
N ALA A 8 -3.39 7.92 2.91
CA ALA A 8 -4.04 8.15 1.62
C ALA A 8 -4.37 9.64 1.40
N GLU A 9 -4.86 10.35 2.43
CA GLU A 9 -5.10 11.80 2.35
C GLU A 9 -3.82 12.58 2.02
N LEU A 10 -2.69 12.20 2.62
CA LEU A 10 -1.40 12.83 2.31
C LEU A 10 -1.00 12.58 0.85
N LEU A 11 -1.17 11.36 0.34
CA LEU A 11 -0.86 11.06 -1.06
C LEU A 11 -1.74 11.88 -2.01
N GLN A 12 -3.04 12.00 -1.72
CA GLN A 12 -3.94 12.85 -2.50
C GLN A 12 -3.49 14.31 -2.49
N LYS A 13 -3.12 14.85 -1.32
CA LYS A 13 -2.58 16.22 -1.22
C LYS A 13 -1.31 16.41 -2.03
N ILE A 14 -0.40 15.42 -2.06
CA ILE A 14 0.80 15.48 -2.91
C ILE A 14 0.40 15.56 -4.38
N LEU A 15 -0.61 14.77 -4.80
CA LEU A 15 -1.09 14.80 -6.18
C LEU A 15 -1.70 16.15 -6.56
N ASP A 16 -2.47 16.75 -5.66
CA ASP A 16 -3.23 17.98 -5.91
C ASP A 16 -2.37 19.25 -5.79
N GLU A 17 -1.45 19.28 -4.81
CA GLU A 17 -0.72 20.49 -4.42
C GLU A 17 0.70 20.55 -5.02
N THR A 18 1.17 19.48 -5.67
CA THR A 18 2.53 19.43 -6.24
C THR A 18 2.54 18.97 -7.70
N LYS A 19 3.61 19.35 -8.41
CA LYS A 19 3.90 18.90 -9.79
C LYS A 19 4.96 17.80 -9.84
N ILE A 20 5.18 17.09 -8.74
CA ILE A 20 6.19 16.02 -8.67
C ILE A 20 5.82 14.94 -9.68
N GLU A 21 6.69 14.67 -10.66
CA GLU A 21 6.37 13.73 -11.74
C GLU A 21 6.60 12.26 -11.38
N ARG A 22 7.41 11.99 -10.35
CA ARG A 22 7.78 10.63 -9.95
C ARG A 22 7.75 10.49 -8.43
N ILE A 23 6.88 9.61 -7.96
CA ILE A 23 6.67 9.30 -6.56
C ILE A 23 6.99 7.83 -6.34
N ARG A 24 7.95 7.57 -5.45
CA ARG A 24 8.26 6.21 -4.98
C ARG A 24 7.83 6.12 -3.53
N ILE A 25 7.04 5.10 -3.21
CA ILE A 25 6.64 4.80 -1.83
C ILE A 25 7.34 3.50 -1.41
N SER A 26 7.89 3.48 -0.20
CA SER A 26 8.56 2.31 0.35
C SER A 26 8.23 2.11 1.82
N SER A 27 8.45 0.90 2.33
CA SER A 27 8.32 0.56 3.75
C SER A 27 6.88 0.70 4.25
N LEU A 28 5.93 0.24 3.44
CA LEU A 28 4.50 0.30 3.77
C LEU A 28 4.09 -0.92 4.59
N GLY A 29 3.43 -0.66 5.72
CA GLY A 29 2.65 -1.68 6.42
C GLY A 29 1.33 -1.98 5.67
N PRO A 30 0.85 -3.23 5.63
CA PRO A 30 -0.43 -3.61 5.04
C PRO A 30 -1.62 -2.77 5.53
N GLU A 31 -1.58 -2.33 6.79
CA GLU A 31 -2.59 -1.47 7.42
C GLU A 31 -2.75 -0.09 6.73
N PHE A 32 -1.77 0.31 5.91
CA PHE A 32 -1.82 1.57 5.16
C PHE A 32 -2.51 1.46 3.79
N LEU A 33 -2.75 0.24 3.29
CA LEU A 33 -3.22 -0.03 1.94
C LEU A 33 -4.74 -0.24 1.92
N ASN A 34 -5.48 0.82 2.24
CA ASN A 34 -6.94 0.83 2.16
C ASN A 34 -7.43 1.08 0.71
N GLU A 35 -8.74 1.04 0.48
CA GLU A 35 -9.32 1.30 -0.85
C GLU A 35 -8.89 2.64 -1.45
N GLN A 36 -8.86 3.69 -0.63
CA GLN A 36 -8.46 5.02 -1.09
C GLN A 36 -7.01 5.05 -1.58
N PHE A 37 -6.10 4.35 -0.89
CA PHE A 37 -4.72 4.17 -1.36
C PHE A 37 -4.70 3.53 -2.74
N PHE A 38 -5.44 2.43 -2.94
CA PHE A 38 -5.46 1.70 -4.21
C PHE A 38 -6.01 2.53 -5.38
N GLU A 39 -6.97 3.43 -5.13
CA GLU A 39 -7.43 4.38 -6.14
C GLU A 39 -6.37 5.44 -6.47
N ILE A 40 -5.73 6.02 -5.46
CA ILE A 40 -4.71 7.07 -5.62
C ILE A 40 -3.50 6.55 -6.40
N ILE A 41 -3.02 5.35 -6.07
CA ILE A 41 -1.80 4.83 -6.69
C ILE A 41 -1.97 4.45 -8.16
N LYS A 42 -3.17 4.52 -8.75
CA LYS A 42 -3.37 4.35 -10.21
C LYS A 42 -2.77 5.52 -11.00
N ASP A 43 -2.58 6.68 -10.38
CA ASP A 43 -1.87 7.81 -10.98
C ASP A 43 -0.45 7.36 -11.40
N GLN A 44 -0.10 7.63 -12.65
CA GLN A 44 1.15 7.19 -13.28
C GLN A 44 2.40 7.90 -12.72
N ARG A 45 2.23 8.93 -11.89
CA ARG A 45 3.31 9.50 -11.10
C ARG A 45 3.86 8.52 -10.08
N PHE A 46 3.04 7.59 -9.57
CA PHE A 46 3.52 6.53 -8.68
C PHE A 46 4.23 5.45 -9.49
N LEU A 47 5.47 5.15 -9.11
CA LEU A 47 6.22 4.08 -9.74
C LEU A 47 5.57 2.71 -9.44
N PRO A 48 5.57 1.76 -10.40
CA PRO A 48 5.02 0.42 -10.22
C PRO A 48 5.94 -0.48 -9.38
N HIS A 49 6.35 0.00 -8.20
CA HIS A 49 7.22 -0.72 -7.27
C HIS A 49 6.77 -0.48 -5.83
N PHE A 50 6.35 -1.55 -5.15
CA PHE A 50 5.72 -1.48 -3.82
C PHE A 50 6.51 -2.29 -2.79
N HIS A 51 7.30 -1.62 -1.97
CA HIS A 51 8.00 -2.28 -0.86
C HIS A 51 7.07 -2.45 0.36
N ILE A 52 6.50 -3.65 0.53
CA ILE A 52 5.53 -3.97 1.58
C ILE A 52 6.17 -4.77 2.73
N SER A 53 6.01 -4.28 3.95
CA SER A 53 6.63 -4.82 5.16
C SER A 53 5.73 -5.83 5.87
N ILE A 54 5.48 -7.00 5.26
CA ILE A 54 4.54 -8.02 5.76
C ILE A 54 5.00 -8.78 7.02
N GLN A 55 6.31 -8.81 7.29
CA GLN A 55 6.97 -9.54 8.38
C GLN A 55 6.80 -11.08 8.38
N SER A 56 5.57 -11.60 8.45
CA SER A 56 5.26 -13.03 8.50
C SER A 56 3.88 -13.31 7.92
N PHE A 57 3.67 -14.53 7.41
CA PHE A 57 2.38 -15.00 6.89
C PHE A 57 1.63 -15.92 7.87
N SER A 58 1.94 -15.82 9.17
CA SER A 58 1.34 -16.62 10.24
C SER A 58 0.73 -15.71 11.30
N ASP A 59 -0.58 -15.81 11.52
CA ASP A 59 -1.29 -15.01 12.53
C ASP A 59 -0.67 -15.16 13.93
N LYS A 60 -0.20 -16.36 14.27
CA LYS A 60 0.50 -16.62 15.53
C LYS A 60 1.79 -15.79 15.62
N VAL A 61 2.60 -15.77 14.56
CA VAL A 61 3.85 -15.00 14.53
C VAL A 61 3.57 -13.50 14.50
N LEU A 62 2.61 -13.04 13.70
CA LEU A 62 2.19 -11.64 13.63
C LEU A 62 1.75 -11.11 14.99
N LYS A 63 0.96 -11.89 15.74
CA LYS A 63 0.56 -11.56 17.10
C LYS A 63 1.75 -11.48 18.07
N LEU A 64 2.72 -12.40 17.95
CA LEU A 64 3.95 -12.35 18.75
C LEU A 64 4.82 -11.13 18.41
N MET A 65 4.78 -10.66 17.16
CA MET A 65 5.45 -9.44 16.70
C MET A 65 4.66 -8.16 17.00
N ASN A 66 3.55 -8.25 17.74
CA ASN A 66 2.66 -7.14 18.06
C ASN A 66 2.14 -6.39 16.81
N ARG A 67 1.84 -7.13 15.74
CA ARG A 67 1.21 -6.59 14.54
C ARG A 67 -0.31 -6.61 14.70
N ASN A 68 -0.95 -5.52 14.28
CA ASN A 68 -2.40 -5.34 14.33
C ASN A 68 -3.10 -5.71 13.02
N TYR A 69 -2.55 -6.69 12.30
CA TYR A 69 -3.11 -7.27 11.07
C TYR A 69 -2.90 -8.79 11.05
N ASN A 70 -3.65 -9.48 10.19
CA ASN A 70 -3.65 -10.93 10.05
C ASN A 70 -3.38 -11.34 8.59
N LYS A 71 -3.28 -12.65 8.37
CA LYS A 71 -3.04 -13.26 7.07
C LYS A 71 -4.08 -12.88 6.02
N ASP A 72 -5.35 -12.75 6.42
CA ASP A 72 -6.44 -12.41 5.50
C ASP A 72 -6.26 -11.00 4.91
N LEU A 73 -5.85 -10.02 5.73
CA LEU A 73 -5.51 -8.68 5.21
C LEU A 73 -4.31 -8.74 4.26
N LEU A 74 -3.31 -9.56 4.57
CA LEU A 74 -2.15 -9.73 3.69
C LEU A 74 -2.56 -10.32 2.34
N ASP A 75 -3.39 -11.36 2.34
CA ASP A 75 -3.92 -11.99 1.12
C ASP A 75 -4.71 -10.96 0.28
N ASP A 76 -5.59 -10.18 0.90
CA ASP A 76 -6.36 -9.12 0.22
C ASP A 76 -5.44 -8.07 -0.43
N VAL A 77 -4.49 -7.53 0.34
CA VAL A 77 -3.53 -6.53 -0.14
C VAL A 77 -2.69 -7.05 -1.30
N ILE A 78 -2.14 -8.27 -1.19
CA ILE A 78 -1.34 -8.88 -2.26
C ILE A 78 -2.18 -9.10 -3.52
N ASN A 79 -3.43 -9.56 -3.36
CA ASN A 79 -4.34 -9.76 -4.49
C ASN A 79 -4.70 -8.44 -5.17
N LYS A 80 -4.95 -7.37 -4.41
CA LYS A 80 -5.21 -6.04 -4.96
C LYS A 80 -3.99 -5.47 -5.69
N LEU A 81 -2.79 -5.60 -5.12
CA LEU A 81 -1.56 -5.15 -5.79
C LEU A 81 -1.31 -5.90 -7.11
N LYS A 82 -1.50 -7.23 -7.13
CA LYS A 82 -1.35 -8.04 -8.36
C LYS A 82 -2.40 -7.72 -9.42
N ASN A 83 -3.62 -7.36 -8.99
CA ASN A 83 -4.73 -7.10 -9.89
C ASN A 83 -4.93 -5.62 -10.23
N LEU A 84 -4.06 -4.74 -9.74
CA LEU A 84 -4.19 -3.30 -9.89
C LEU A 84 -4.38 -2.90 -11.35
N ASP A 85 -5.43 -2.11 -11.59
CA ASP A 85 -5.80 -1.63 -12.92
C ASP A 85 -5.00 -0.37 -13.26
N ARG A 86 -3.86 -0.56 -13.94
CA ARG A 86 -2.97 0.50 -14.42
C ARG A 86 -2.31 0.11 -15.76
N PRO A 87 -2.01 1.08 -16.64
CA PRO A 87 -1.35 0.83 -17.93
C PRO A 87 -0.02 0.06 -17.85
N ASP A 88 0.72 0.24 -16.76
CA ASP A 88 2.02 -0.34 -16.47
C ASP A 88 1.95 -1.57 -15.54
N LYS A 89 0.80 -2.26 -15.50
CA LYS A 89 0.55 -3.41 -14.61
C LYS A 89 1.61 -4.52 -14.72
N GLU A 90 2.09 -4.80 -15.93
CA GLU A 90 3.13 -5.82 -16.17
C GLU A 90 4.48 -5.47 -15.54
N GLN A 91 4.71 -4.20 -15.18
CA GLN A 91 5.93 -3.72 -14.54
C GLN A 91 5.82 -3.70 -13.00
N ILE A 92 4.65 -4.03 -12.44
CA ILE A 92 4.44 -4.03 -10.99
C ILE A 92 5.39 -5.03 -10.34
N SER A 93 6.22 -4.51 -9.44
CA SER A 93 7.07 -5.30 -8.55
C SER A 93 6.67 -5.05 -7.10
N ILE A 94 6.61 -6.12 -6.31
CA ILE A 94 6.25 -6.12 -4.88
C ILE A 94 7.41 -6.75 -4.10
#